data_AF-A0A3A8KLI0-F1
#
_entry.id   AF-A0A3A8KLI0-F1
#
_cell.length_a   1.000
_cell.length_b   1.000
_cell.length_c   1.000
_cell.angle_alpha   90.00
_cell.angle_beta   90.00
_cell.angle_gamma   90.00
#
_symmetry.space_group_name_H-M   'P 1'
#
loop_
_entity.id
_entity.type
_entity.pdbx_description
1 polymer ?
#
loop_
_entity_poly.entity_id
_entity_poly.type
_entity_poly.pdbx_seq_one_letter_code
_entity_poly.pdbx_strand_id
1 'polypeptide(L)'
;MTSVRRPPSAAPSAATTRTQAPAAQPARTNQVTQVSRAEVLNRAELARIRSTQAPVAPTPGSWRGGANTEVGRAIQTMRSRLSDVNISIKGDTPQSLFDRAILDNKHVTNEQILEMSKVTLEQLATDPKDRAKVLEKVPNARELPVHKFTVAMLSAVTGIDRAKLSEACPDLGLTGAPGTPLLYAAKTERMQRSTALHDFTDYMRGAGVKGMNKAVWGVENRILSAIVSAAGGGRY
;
A
#
# COMPACT_ATOMS: atom_id res chain seq x y z
N MET A 1 -69.77 -29.11 12.21
CA MET A 1 -71.05 -28.44 11.91
C MET A 1 -70.76 -27.01 11.50
N THR A 2 -70.96 -26.72 10.21
CA THR A 2 -71.68 -25.56 9.66
C THR A 2 -71.49 -24.14 10.23
N SER A 3 -71.20 -23.21 9.30
CA SER A 3 -71.83 -21.87 9.14
C SER A 3 -71.52 -20.77 10.18
N VAL A 4 -71.42 -19.46 9.92
CA VAL A 4 -71.62 -18.59 8.73
C VAL A 4 -71.36 -17.12 9.15
N ARG A 5 -70.84 -16.27 8.22
CA ARG A 5 -70.95 -14.77 8.09
C ARG A 5 -70.47 -13.89 9.27
N ARG A 6 -70.03 -12.63 9.14
CA ARG A 6 -69.90 -11.57 8.09
C ARG A 6 -68.99 -10.47 8.73
N PRO A 7 -68.17 -9.71 7.97
CA PRO A 7 -67.69 -8.39 8.39
C PRO A 7 -68.72 -7.32 7.94
N PRO A 8 -68.82 -6.14 8.61
CA PRO A 8 -68.03 -4.98 8.16
C PRO A 8 -67.74 -3.91 9.24
N SER A 9 -66.77 -3.02 8.98
CA SER A 9 -66.94 -1.55 9.03
C SER A 9 -65.58 -0.86 9.20
N ALA A 10 -65.14 -0.14 8.17
CA ALA A 10 -64.44 1.13 8.28
C ALA A 10 -64.24 1.69 6.87
N ALA A 11 -64.98 2.75 6.55
CA ALA A 11 -64.67 3.64 5.43
C ALA A 11 -63.37 4.41 5.73
N PRO A 12 -62.70 4.94 4.69
CA PRO A 12 -62.72 6.40 4.63
C PRO A 12 -62.92 7.00 3.23
N SER A 13 -63.67 8.10 3.27
CA SER A 13 -63.66 9.32 2.45
C SER A 13 -63.09 9.28 1.04
N ALA A 14 -64.01 9.43 0.07
CA ALA A 14 -63.76 9.97 -1.25
C ALA A 14 -63.27 11.43 -1.13
N ALA A 15 -62.08 11.70 -1.65
CA ALA A 15 -61.60 13.05 -1.90
C ALA A 15 -61.99 13.49 -3.31
N THR A 16 -62.68 14.61 -3.39
CA THR A 16 -63.22 15.30 -4.56
C THR A 16 -62.13 15.61 -5.59
N THR A 17 -62.27 15.08 -6.80
CA THR A 17 -61.45 15.47 -7.96
C THR A 17 -61.94 16.82 -8.48
N ARG A 18 -61.18 17.89 -8.22
CA ARG A 18 -61.42 19.22 -8.80
C ARG A 18 -60.63 19.33 -10.09
N THR A 19 -61.31 19.32 -11.22
CA THR A 19 -60.75 19.58 -12.55
C THR A 19 -60.21 21.01 -12.60
N GLN A 20 -58.88 21.18 -12.65
CA GLN A 20 -58.24 22.45 -12.99
C GLN A 20 -58.06 22.53 -14.51
N ALA A 21 -58.51 23.63 -15.10
CA ALA A 21 -58.26 23.99 -16.49
C ALA A 21 -56.75 24.22 -16.72
N PRO A 22 -56.21 23.90 -17.92
CA PRO A 22 -54.80 24.10 -18.20
C PRO A 22 -54.47 25.60 -18.27
N ALA A 23 -53.61 26.06 -17.36
CA ALA A 23 -52.98 27.36 -17.44
C ALA A 23 -52.01 27.38 -18.64
N ALA A 24 -52.11 28.40 -19.47
CA ALA A 24 -51.21 28.65 -20.58
C ALA A 24 -49.75 28.74 -20.09
N GLN A 25 -48.88 27.84 -20.57
CA GLN A 25 -47.44 27.92 -20.36
C GLN A 25 -46.88 29.09 -21.18
N PRO A 26 -46.08 30.00 -20.59
CA PRO A 26 -45.31 30.95 -21.38
C PRO A 26 -44.26 30.18 -22.20
N ALA A 27 -44.17 30.52 -23.48
CA ALA A 27 -43.20 29.95 -24.41
C ALA A 27 -41.77 30.08 -23.85
N ARG A 28 -41.10 28.94 -23.65
CA ARG A 28 -39.65 28.92 -23.42
C ARG A 28 -38.98 29.30 -24.73
N THR A 29 -38.53 30.55 -24.82
CA THR A 29 -37.51 30.95 -25.80
C THR A 29 -36.27 30.10 -25.57
N ASN A 30 -35.95 29.22 -26.52
CA ASN A 30 -34.65 28.59 -26.62
C ASN A 30 -33.61 29.70 -26.86
N GLN A 31 -33.03 30.25 -25.80
CA GLN A 31 -31.78 30.98 -25.92
C GLN A 31 -30.70 29.96 -26.27
N VAL A 32 -30.43 29.85 -27.57
CA VAL A 32 -29.17 29.27 -28.05
C VAL A 32 -28.07 30.16 -27.50
N THR A 33 -27.41 29.73 -26.44
CA THR A 33 -26.16 30.35 -25.98
C THR A 33 -25.19 30.30 -27.15
N GLN A 34 -24.99 31.44 -27.82
CA GLN A 34 -23.92 31.58 -28.80
C GLN A 34 -22.60 31.46 -28.03
N VAL A 35 -22.08 30.24 -27.94
CA VAL A 35 -20.72 30.01 -27.46
C VAL A 35 -19.82 30.76 -28.43
N SER A 36 -19.08 31.73 -27.91
CA SER A 36 -18.25 32.57 -28.75
C SER A 36 -17.19 31.72 -29.44
N ARG A 37 -16.82 32.09 -30.67
CA ARG A 37 -15.73 31.42 -31.40
C ARG A 37 -14.44 31.37 -30.56
N ALA A 38 -14.21 32.36 -29.71
CA ALA A 38 -13.10 32.42 -28.77
C ALA A 38 -13.16 31.31 -27.70
N GLU A 39 -14.33 31.00 -27.13
CA GLU A 39 -14.49 29.90 -26.16
C GLU A 39 -14.31 28.53 -26.80
N VAL A 40 -14.78 28.35 -28.04
CA VAL A 40 -14.58 27.10 -28.78
C VAL A 40 -13.10 26.90 -29.12
N LEU A 41 -12.41 27.96 -29.57
CA LEU A 41 -10.99 27.93 -29.86
C LEU A 41 -10.16 27.64 -28.60
N ASN A 42 -10.49 28.29 -27.48
CA ASN A 42 -9.81 28.06 -26.21
C ASN A 42 -10.00 26.61 -25.72
N ARG A 43 -11.20 26.04 -25.87
CA ARG A 43 -11.48 24.65 -25.51
C ARG A 43 -10.75 23.66 -26.42
N ALA A 44 -10.67 23.96 -27.72
CA ALA A 44 -9.93 23.16 -28.70
C ALA A 44 -8.42 23.21 -28.45
N GLU A 45 -7.89 24.36 -28.05
CA GLU A 45 -6.48 24.56 -27.70
C GLU A 45 -6.13 23.85 -26.40
N LEU A 46 -6.97 23.94 -25.36
CA LEU A 46 -6.88 23.13 -24.13
C LEU A 46 -6.94 21.63 -24.40
N ALA A 47 -7.80 21.18 -25.31
CA ALA A 47 -7.88 19.78 -25.72
C ALA A 47 -6.62 19.32 -26.48
N ARG A 48 -6.07 20.20 -27.34
CA ARG A 48 -4.83 19.94 -28.08
C ARG A 48 -3.64 19.82 -27.14
N ILE A 49 -3.50 20.74 -26.18
CA ILE A 49 -2.47 20.71 -25.13
C ILE A 49 -2.58 19.43 -24.28
N ARG A 50 -3.80 19.02 -23.90
CA ARG A 50 -4.05 17.75 -23.20
C ARG A 50 -3.72 16.53 -24.04
N SER A 51 -3.95 16.57 -25.35
CA SER A 51 -3.63 15.46 -26.27
C SER A 51 -2.14 15.31 -26.59
N THR A 52 -1.35 16.36 -26.37
CA THR A 52 0.11 16.35 -26.55
C THR A 52 0.90 16.00 -25.29
N GLN A 53 0.25 15.95 -24.12
CA GLN A 53 0.88 15.44 -22.91
C GLN A 53 0.91 13.90 -22.98
N ALA A 54 2.11 13.32 -22.98
CA ALA A 54 2.27 11.89 -22.79
C ALA A 54 1.52 11.47 -21.51
N PRO A 55 0.77 10.36 -21.53
CA PRO A 55 0.07 9.90 -20.34
C PRO A 55 1.09 9.72 -19.22
N VAL A 56 0.94 10.53 -18.16
CA VAL A 56 1.75 10.40 -16.95
C VAL A 56 1.46 9.01 -16.40
N ALA A 57 2.47 8.15 -16.38
CA ALA A 57 2.32 6.82 -15.79
C ALA A 57 1.78 6.99 -14.37
N PRO A 58 0.73 6.23 -13.98
CA PRO A 58 0.15 6.36 -12.66
C PRO A 58 1.24 6.11 -11.63
N THR A 59 1.45 7.06 -10.72
CA THR A 59 2.40 6.88 -9.62
C THR A 59 1.98 5.66 -8.79
N PRO A 60 2.90 4.77 -8.38
CA PRO A 60 2.55 3.59 -7.60
C PRO A 60 1.75 3.98 -6.35
N GLY A 61 0.73 3.19 -6.00
CA GLY A 61 -0.18 3.47 -4.90
C GLY A 61 -1.09 4.70 -5.07
N SER A 62 -1.18 5.31 -6.28
CA SER A 62 -2.06 6.47 -6.53
C SER A 62 -3.54 6.20 -6.24
N TRP A 63 -3.96 4.93 -6.25
CA TRP A 63 -5.31 4.49 -5.92
C TRP A 63 -5.60 4.44 -4.41
N ARG A 64 -4.58 4.55 -3.55
CA ARG A 64 -4.73 4.42 -2.08
C ARG A 64 -5.33 5.65 -1.41
N GLY A 65 -5.22 6.80 -2.05
CA GLY A 65 -5.71 8.07 -1.53
C GLY A 65 -5.02 9.26 -2.21
N GLY A 66 -5.68 10.42 -2.18
CA GLY A 66 -5.07 11.65 -2.67
C GLY A 66 -3.92 12.14 -1.78
N ALA A 67 -3.09 13.04 -2.31
CA ALA A 67 -1.96 13.65 -1.60
C ALA A 67 -2.32 14.26 -0.22
N ASN A 68 -3.56 14.72 -0.07
CA ASN A 68 -4.06 15.37 1.15
C ASN A 68 -4.71 14.39 2.16
N THR A 69 -4.67 13.09 1.90
CA THR A 69 -5.13 12.06 2.86
C THR A 69 -4.01 11.69 3.83
N GLU A 70 -4.36 11.10 4.97
CA GLU A 70 -3.37 10.60 5.95
C GLU A 70 -2.42 9.58 5.31
N VAL A 71 -2.97 8.58 4.62
CA VAL A 71 -2.20 7.56 3.89
C VAL A 71 -1.36 8.17 2.77
N GLY A 72 -1.89 9.15 2.04
CA GLY A 72 -1.16 9.85 0.98
C GLY A 72 0.07 10.60 1.50
N ARG A 73 -0.07 11.33 2.61
CA ARG A 73 1.07 12.01 3.28
C ARG A 73 2.08 11.02 3.85
N ALA A 74 1.62 9.91 4.44
CA ALA A 74 2.49 8.85 4.92
C ALA A 74 3.34 8.28 3.78
N ILE A 75 2.71 7.90 2.66
CA ILE A 75 3.39 7.38 1.47
C ILE A 75 4.44 8.36 0.93
N GLN A 76 4.09 9.66 0.81
CA GLN A 76 5.03 10.68 0.36
C GLN A 76 6.23 10.80 1.28
N THR A 77 6.00 10.76 2.60
CA THR A 77 7.08 10.80 3.60
C THR A 77 8.00 9.58 3.48
N MET A 78 7.43 8.38 3.34
CA MET A 78 8.20 7.14 3.16
C MET A 78 9.06 7.20 1.89
N ARG A 79 8.50 7.65 0.77
CA ARG A 79 9.24 7.82 -0.49
C ARG A 79 10.36 8.84 -0.38
N SER A 80 10.10 9.97 0.26
CA SER A 80 11.12 11.00 0.48
C SER A 80 12.35 10.41 1.19
N ARG A 81 12.14 9.56 2.22
CA ARG A 81 13.21 8.85 2.94
C ARG A 81 13.92 7.74 2.14
N LEU A 82 13.39 7.34 0.99
CA LEU A 82 14.03 6.36 0.09
C LEU A 82 14.78 7.03 -1.06
N SER A 83 14.54 8.32 -1.31
CA SER A 83 15.04 9.02 -2.49
C SER A 83 16.56 9.19 -2.53
N ASP A 84 17.23 9.15 -1.37
CA ASP A 84 18.68 9.26 -1.22
C ASP A 84 19.40 7.90 -1.20
N VAL A 85 18.67 6.79 -1.34
CA VAL A 85 19.24 5.44 -1.19
C VAL A 85 19.68 4.86 -2.54
N ASN A 86 20.97 4.96 -2.81
CA ASN A 86 21.60 4.49 -4.05
C ASN A 86 22.14 3.05 -3.96
N ILE A 87 21.30 2.11 -3.52
CA ILE A 87 21.61 0.67 -3.48
C ILE A 87 20.65 -0.04 -4.43
N SER A 88 21.13 -1.01 -5.20
CA SER A 88 20.31 -1.82 -6.10
C SER A 88 20.62 -3.30 -5.91
N ILE A 89 19.58 -4.14 -5.96
CA ILE A 89 19.67 -5.59 -5.93
C ILE A 89 18.76 -6.13 -7.04
N LYS A 90 19.33 -6.84 -8.02
CA LYS A 90 18.58 -7.35 -9.17
C LYS A 90 17.81 -6.26 -9.93
N GLY A 91 18.40 -5.07 -10.05
CA GLY A 91 17.80 -3.91 -10.73
C GLY A 91 16.74 -3.18 -9.92
N ASP A 92 16.33 -3.69 -8.74
CA ASP A 92 15.41 -3.00 -7.85
C ASP A 92 16.18 -2.12 -6.87
N THR A 93 15.82 -0.85 -6.75
CA THR A 93 16.15 0.02 -5.60
C THR A 93 15.16 -0.22 -4.45
N PRO A 94 15.47 0.18 -3.19
CA PRO A 94 14.52 0.11 -2.08
C PRO A 94 13.18 0.78 -2.39
N GLN A 95 13.21 1.94 -3.06
CA GLN A 95 12.00 2.62 -3.49
C GLN A 95 11.20 1.81 -4.52
N SER A 96 11.85 1.33 -5.59
CA SER A 96 11.14 0.57 -6.63
C SER A 96 10.53 -0.74 -6.11
N LEU A 97 11.22 -1.42 -5.18
CA LEU A 97 10.71 -2.62 -4.55
C LEU A 97 9.55 -2.30 -3.60
N PHE A 98 9.66 -1.24 -2.80
CA PHE A 98 8.58 -0.78 -1.93
C PHE A 98 7.34 -0.37 -2.73
N ASP A 99 7.53 0.42 -3.78
CA ASP A 99 6.47 0.86 -4.68
C ASP A 99 5.70 -0.32 -5.27
N ARG A 100 6.42 -1.30 -5.87
CA ARG A 100 5.80 -2.48 -6.48
C ARG A 100 5.21 -3.45 -5.45
N ALA A 101 6.00 -3.81 -4.43
CA ALA A 101 5.65 -4.89 -3.51
C ALA A 101 4.60 -4.50 -2.48
N ILE A 102 4.58 -3.21 -2.10
CA ILE A 102 3.77 -2.70 -1.01
C ILE A 102 2.71 -1.74 -1.54
N LEU A 103 3.11 -0.70 -2.28
CA LEU A 103 2.15 0.35 -2.68
C LEU A 103 1.22 -0.08 -3.82
N ASP A 104 1.69 -0.86 -4.79
CA ASP A 104 0.82 -1.36 -5.86
C ASP A 104 0.09 -2.66 -5.49
N ASN A 105 0.49 -3.31 -4.41
CA ASN A 105 -0.13 -4.54 -3.94
C ASN A 105 -1.49 -4.28 -3.27
N LYS A 106 -2.57 -4.65 -3.96
CA LYS A 106 -3.96 -4.50 -3.49
C LYS A 106 -4.29 -5.30 -2.21
N HIS A 107 -3.44 -6.26 -1.83
CA HIS A 107 -3.61 -7.01 -0.59
C HIS A 107 -3.00 -6.32 0.63
N VAL A 108 -2.12 -5.33 0.42
CA VAL A 108 -1.66 -4.44 1.49
C VAL A 108 -2.70 -3.34 1.67
N THR A 109 -3.25 -3.18 2.87
CA THR A 109 -4.28 -2.18 3.15
C THR A 109 -3.67 -0.83 3.52
N ASN A 110 -4.48 0.23 3.50
CA ASN A 110 -4.05 1.55 3.92
C ASN A 110 -3.76 1.59 5.42
N GLU A 111 -4.51 0.84 6.22
CA GLU A 111 -4.31 0.72 7.66
C GLU A 111 -2.94 0.10 7.96
N GLN A 112 -2.56 -0.97 7.24
CA GLN A 112 -1.22 -1.56 7.38
C GLN A 112 -0.12 -0.54 7.04
N ILE A 113 -0.29 0.28 6.01
CA ILE A 113 0.65 1.36 5.68
C ILE A 113 0.80 2.35 6.84
N LEU A 114 -0.32 2.76 7.44
CA LEU A 114 -0.30 3.67 8.58
C LEU A 114 0.28 3.01 9.84
N GLU A 115 0.02 1.72 10.07
CA GLU A 115 0.58 0.96 11.19
C GLU A 115 2.10 0.82 11.09
N MET A 116 2.64 0.56 9.89
CA MET A 116 4.10 0.53 9.67
C MET A 116 4.78 1.83 10.13
N SER A 117 4.11 2.98 9.96
CA SER A 117 4.66 4.27 10.37
C SER A 117 4.70 4.51 11.89
N LYS A 118 4.05 3.64 12.66
CA LYS A 118 3.95 3.72 14.12
C LYS A 118 4.86 2.71 14.82
N VAL A 119 5.49 1.81 14.07
CA VAL A 119 6.40 0.80 14.60
C VAL A 119 7.64 1.47 15.21
N THR A 120 7.98 1.10 16.44
CA THR A 120 9.14 1.61 17.16
C THR A 120 10.35 0.70 17.03
N LEU A 121 11.52 1.21 17.40
CA LEU A 121 12.77 0.44 17.35
C LEU A 121 12.72 -0.78 18.27
N GLU A 122 12.13 -0.64 19.45
CA GLU A 122 12.02 -1.69 20.45
C GLU A 122 11.18 -2.88 19.94
N GLN A 123 10.18 -2.61 19.10
CA GLN A 123 9.34 -3.66 18.49
C GLN A 123 10.05 -4.43 17.37
N LEU A 124 11.09 -3.84 16.77
CA LEU A 124 11.90 -4.45 15.71
C LEU A 124 13.17 -5.10 16.25
N ALA A 125 13.65 -4.66 17.41
CA ALA A 125 14.97 -5.00 17.91
C ALA A 125 15.14 -6.51 18.13
N THR A 126 16.14 -7.11 17.48
CA THR A 126 16.53 -8.50 17.75
C THR A 126 17.03 -8.62 19.19
N ASP A 127 16.80 -9.74 19.87
CA ASP A 127 17.31 -9.92 21.25
C ASP A 127 18.85 -9.78 21.30
N PRO A 128 19.44 -9.11 22.32
CA PRO A 128 20.88 -8.89 22.40
C PRO A 128 21.73 -10.17 22.28
N LYS A 129 21.23 -11.28 22.83
CA LYS A 129 21.88 -12.60 22.72
C LYS A 129 21.93 -13.11 21.27
N ASP A 130 20.88 -12.85 20.50
CA ASP A 130 20.79 -13.27 19.12
C ASP A 130 21.56 -12.33 18.18
N ARG A 131 21.63 -11.03 18.50
CA ARG A 131 22.55 -10.10 17.82
C ARG A 131 24.00 -10.58 17.89
N ALA A 132 24.43 -11.01 19.08
CA ALA A 132 25.79 -11.52 19.27
C ALA A 132 26.06 -12.75 18.40
N LYS A 133 25.15 -13.73 18.39
CA LYS A 133 25.27 -14.94 17.53
C LYS A 133 25.32 -14.62 16.04
N VAL A 134 24.55 -13.63 15.61
CA VAL A 134 24.54 -13.19 14.20
C VAL A 134 25.90 -12.63 13.81
N LEU A 135 26.45 -11.75 14.63
CA LEU A 135 27.75 -11.13 14.38
C LEU A 135 28.91 -12.11 14.57
N GLU A 136 28.78 -13.13 15.40
CA GLU A 136 29.76 -14.22 15.47
C GLU A 136 29.79 -15.03 14.16
N LYS A 137 28.61 -15.35 13.62
CA LYS A 137 28.49 -16.18 12.41
C LYS A 137 28.74 -15.41 11.11
N VAL A 138 28.33 -14.14 11.06
CA VAL A 138 28.48 -13.24 9.92
C VAL A 138 29.05 -11.90 10.44
N PRO A 139 30.36 -11.80 10.70
CA PRO A 139 30.97 -10.61 11.32
C PRO A 139 30.76 -9.30 10.56
N ASN A 140 30.59 -9.38 9.24
CA ASN A 140 30.35 -8.24 8.38
C ASN A 140 28.86 -8.06 8.00
N ALA A 141 27.92 -8.64 8.75
CA ALA A 141 26.49 -8.64 8.40
C ALA A 141 25.96 -7.24 8.07
N ARG A 142 26.34 -6.22 8.85
CA ARG A 142 25.92 -4.83 8.67
C ARG A 142 26.46 -4.17 7.40
N GLU A 143 27.57 -4.69 6.88
CA GLU A 143 28.19 -4.14 5.68
C GLU A 143 27.58 -4.67 4.38
N LEU A 144 26.79 -5.75 4.48
CA LEU A 144 26.21 -6.41 3.31
C LEU A 144 25.23 -5.48 2.59
N PRO A 145 25.26 -5.42 1.25
CA PRO A 145 24.32 -4.61 0.47
C PRO A 145 22.85 -4.94 0.77
N VAL A 146 22.52 -6.23 0.92
CA VAL A 146 21.17 -6.70 1.29
C VAL A 146 20.73 -6.20 2.66
N HIS A 147 21.64 -6.15 3.64
CA HIS A 147 21.35 -5.60 4.96
C HIS A 147 21.01 -4.11 4.87
N LYS A 148 21.89 -3.33 4.24
CA LYS A 148 21.71 -1.88 4.04
C LYS A 148 20.43 -1.57 3.26
N PHE A 149 20.10 -2.41 2.27
CA PHE A 149 18.87 -2.33 1.49
C PHE A 149 17.62 -2.53 2.37
N THR A 150 17.58 -3.59 3.16
CA THR A 150 16.45 -3.88 4.05
C THR A 150 16.30 -2.83 5.16
N VAL A 151 17.42 -2.40 5.75
CA VAL A 151 17.44 -1.31 6.73
C VAL A 151 16.89 -0.02 6.14
N ALA A 152 17.25 0.32 4.90
CA ALA A 152 16.71 1.49 4.23
C ALA A 152 15.18 1.41 4.04
N MET A 153 14.65 0.24 3.65
CA MET A 153 13.20 0.03 3.55
C MET A 153 12.51 0.20 4.91
N LEU A 154 13.01 -0.45 5.97
CA LEU A 154 12.43 -0.35 7.31
C LEU A 154 12.52 1.07 7.88
N SER A 155 13.67 1.72 7.72
CA SER A 155 13.90 3.11 8.13
C SER A 155 12.91 4.06 7.44
N ALA A 156 12.67 3.87 6.14
CA ALA A 156 11.75 4.72 5.41
C ALA A 156 10.31 4.61 5.92
N VAL A 157 9.83 3.39 6.16
CA VAL A 157 8.44 3.18 6.58
C VAL A 157 8.19 3.57 8.03
N THR A 158 9.15 3.30 8.93
CA THR A 158 9.02 3.59 10.36
C THR A 158 9.47 5.00 10.74
N GLY A 159 10.37 5.61 9.97
CA GLY A 159 11.06 6.84 10.33
C GLY A 159 12.19 6.67 11.33
N ILE A 160 12.55 5.43 11.68
CA ILE A 160 13.68 5.16 12.57
C ILE A 160 15.00 5.38 11.82
N ASP A 161 16.00 5.92 12.50
CA ASP A 161 17.34 6.11 11.96
C ASP A 161 17.98 4.79 11.47
N ARG A 162 18.65 4.85 10.30
CA ARG A 162 19.25 3.67 9.65
C ARG A 162 20.38 3.06 10.49
N ALA A 163 21.20 3.87 11.14
CA ALA A 163 22.31 3.36 11.96
C ALA A 163 21.76 2.64 13.19
N LYS A 164 20.77 3.24 13.88
CA LYS A 164 20.10 2.58 15.02
C LYS A 164 19.42 1.26 14.64
N LEU A 165 18.75 1.21 13.48
CA LEU A 165 18.15 -0.03 12.98
C LEU A 165 19.21 -1.09 12.67
N SER A 166 20.30 -0.71 11.99
CA SER A 166 21.41 -1.61 11.66
C SER A 166 22.09 -2.18 12.91
N GLU A 167 22.22 -1.36 13.95
CA GLU A 167 22.75 -1.79 15.25
C GLU A 167 21.82 -2.78 15.94
N ALA A 168 20.52 -2.49 15.98
CA ALA A 168 19.52 -3.26 16.69
C ALA A 168 19.10 -4.56 15.97
N CYS A 169 19.22 -4.60 14.65
CA CYS A 169 18.71 -5.70 13.81
C CYS A 169 19.80 -6.17 12.83
N PRO A 170 20.97 -6.67 13.31
CA PRO A 170 22.10 -7.04 12.45
C PRO A 170 21.78 -8.23 11.52
N ASP A 171 20.71 -8.97 11.79
CA ASP A 171 20.24 -10.12 11.00
C ASP A 171 19.40 -9.75 9.78
N LEU A 172 19.00 -8.48 9.62
CA LEU A 172 18.30 -8.03 8.41
C LEU A 172 19.12 -8.31 7.16
N GLY A 173 18.49 -8.87 6.14
CA GLY A 173 19.11 -9.27 4.89
C GLY A 173 19.84 -10.62 4.95
N LEU A 174 19.76 -11.34 6.06
CA LEU A 174 20.30 -12.70 6.18
C LEU A 174 19.21 -13.74 5.99
N THR A 175 19.55 -14.84 5.32
CA THR A 175 18.64 -16.00 5.26
C THR A 175 18.81 -16.82 6.53
N GLY A 176 17.70 -17.22 7.13
CA GLY A 176 17.66 -18.06 8.34
C GLY A 176 17.31 -17.29 9.60
N ALA A 177 17.43 -17.94 10.76
CA ALA A 177 17.18 -17.32 12.05
C ALA A 177 18.37 -17.50 12.99
N PRO A 178 18.60 -16.56 13.94
CA PRO A 178 19.56 -16.74 15.01
C PRO A 178 19.31 -18.07 15.75
N GLY A 179 20.38 -18.82 16.03
CA GLY A 179 20.29 -20.14 16.68
C GLY A 179 19.92 -21.31 15.76
N THR A 180 19.74 -21.08 14.45
CA THR A 180 19.59 -22.16 13.47
C THR A 180 20.89 -22.43 12.70
N PRO A 181 21.12 -23.67 12.23
CA PRO A 181 22.28 -23.96 11.38
C PRO A 181 22.24 -23.18 10.05
N LEU A 182 21.06 -22.70 9.63
CA LEU A 182 20.80 -22.08 8.33
C LEU A 182 20.87 -20.55 8.31
N LEU A 183 21.59 -19.91 9.24
CA LEU A 183 21.88 -18.46 9.14
C LEU A 183 23.06 -18.17 8.18
N TYR A 184 22.83 -17.46 7.08
CA TYR A 184 23.87 -17.08 6.10
C TYR A 184 23.48 -15.87 5.23
N ALA A 185 24.48 -15.24 4.59
CA ALA A 185 24.26 -14.20 3.58
C ALA A 185 23.96 -14.81 2.20
N ALA A 186 22.81 -14.48 1.62
CA ALA A 186 22.42 -14.99 0.31
C ALA A 186 23.40 -14.55 -0.79
N LYS A 187 23.80 -15.47 -1.67
CA LYS A 187 24.80 -15.22 -2.72
C LYS A 187 24.24 -14.66 -4.03
N THR A 188 22.98 -14.98 -4.36
CA THR A 188 22.36 -14.57 -5.63
C THR A 188 21.49 -13.35 -5.41
N GLU A 189 21.49 -12.41 -6.35
CA GLU A 189 20.67 -11.19 -6.24
C GLU A 189 19.16 -11.50 -6.17
N ARG A 190 18.70 -12.56 -6.84
CA ARG A 190 17.31 -13.04 -6.73
C ARG A 190 16.98 -13.40 -5.28
N MET A 191 17.85 -14.16 -4.63
CA MET A 191 17.64 -14.57 -3.25
C MET A 191 17.77 -13.36 -2.31
N GLN A 192 18.79 -12.52 -2.47
CA GLN A 192 18.97 -11.30 -1.68
C GLN A 192 17.75 -10.39 -1.73
N ARG A 193 17.21 -10.12 -2.93
CA ARG A 193 15.98 -9.33 -3.09
C ARG A 193 14.80 -9.96 -2.33
N SER A 194 14.66 -11.28 -2.45
CA SER A 194 13.56 -12.01 -1.80
C SER A 194 13.71 -12.05 -0.28
N THR A 195 14.93 -12.23 0.23
CA THR A 195 15.28 -12.13 1.64
C THR A 195 14.99 -10.72 2.16
N ALA A 196 15.41 -9.67 1.46
CA ALA A 196 15.16 -8.30 1.87
C ALA A 196 13.68 -7.99 2.04
N LEU A 197 12.85 -8.39 1.07
CA LEU A 197 11.41 -8.19 1.19
C LEU A 197 10.78 -9.08 2.26
N HIS A 198 11.24 -10.32 2.40
CA HIS A 198 10.70 -11.25 3.39
C HIS A 198 10.99 -10.75 4.80
N ASP A 199 12.23 -10.36 5.07
CA ASP A 199 12.65 -9.76 6.34
C ASP A 199 11.84 -8.50 6.63
N PHE A 200 11.68 -7.60 5.63
CA PHE A 200 10.84 -6.42 5.77
C PHE A 200 9.43 -6.77 6.25
N THR A 201 8.77 -7.74 5.62
CA THR A 201 7.42 -8.15 5.99
C THR A 201 7.34 -8.91 7.32
N ASP A 202 8.34 -9.74 7.62
CA ASP A 202 8.34 -10.57 8.82
C ASP A 202 8.68 -9.75 10.07
N TYR A 203 9.54 -8.75 9.95
CA TYR A 203 9.78 -7.76 10.99
C TYR A 203 8.54 -6.93 11.26
N MET A 204 7.83 -6.48 10.22
CA MET A 204 6.56 -5.77 10.40
C MET A 204 5.51 -6.64 11.08
N ARG A 205 5.42 -7.91 10.70
CA ARG A 205 4.56 -8.90 11.38
C ARG A 205 4.95 -9.05 12.85
N GLY A 206 6.25 -9.22 13.13
CA GLY A 206 6.80 -9.36 14.48
C GLY A 206 6.53 -8.14 15.36
N ALA A 207 6.59 -6.94 14.78
CA ALA A 207 6.26 -5.67 15.43
C ALA A 207 4.75 -5.43 15.63
N GLY A 208 3.89 -6.32 15.12
CA GLY A 208 2.45 -6.28 15.33
C GLY A 208 1.62 -5.75 14.15
N VAL A 209 2.23 -5.43 13.00
CA VAL A 209 1.50 -5.08 11.77
C VAL A 209 0.96 -6.37 11.14
N LYS A 210 -0.28 -6.72 11.51
CA LYS A 210 -0.87 -8.01 11.17
C LYS A 210 -1.13 -8.15 9.68
N GLY A 211 -0.90 -9.34 9.13
CA GLY A 211 -1.29 -9.67 7.75
C GLY A 211 -0.28 -9.23 6.69
N MET A 212 0.87 -8.65 7.05
CA MET A 212 1.90 -8.22 6.09
C MET A 212 2.48 -9.40 5.31
N ASN A 213 2.81 -10.49 6.01
CA ASN A 213 3.30 -11.70 5.36
C ASN A 213 2.22 -12.29 4.43
N LYS A 214 0.97 -12.36 4.87
CA LYS A 214 -0.14 -12.86 4.05
C LYS A 214 -0.40 -11.98 2.82
N ALA A 215 -0.27 -10.66 2.93
CA ALA A 215 -0.47 -9.74 1.82
C ALA A 215 0.59 -9.91 0.72
N VAL A 216 1.85 -10.07 1.10
CA VAL A 216 2.97 -10.16 0.15
C VAL A 216 3.24 -11.59 -0.31
N TRP A 217 3.13 -12.59 0.57
CA TRP A 217 3.51 -13.98 0.30
C TRP A 217 2.31 -14.93 0.22
N GLY A 218 1.10 -14.46 0.52
CA GLY A 218 -0.11 -15.27 0.54
C GLY A 218 -0.29 -16.14 1.79
N VAL A 219 0.71 -16.19 2.66
CA VAL A 219 0.71 -16.96 3.91
C VAL A 219 1.29 -16.11 5.04
N GLU A 220 0.67 -16.15 6.24
CA GLU A 220 1.09 -15.32 7.38
C GLU A 220 2.25 -15.95 8.17
N ASN A 221 2.30 -17.29 8.21
CA ASN A 221 3.30 -18.02 8.98
C ASN A 221 4.73 -17.72 8.47
N ARG A 222 5.63 -17.37 9.39
CA ARG A 222 7.04 -17.02 9.13
C ARG A 222 7.79 -18.04 8.27
N ILE A 223 7.65 -19.33 8.58
CA ILE A 223 8.38 -20.41 7.91
C ILE A 223 7.80 -20.63 6.52
N LEU A 224 6.46 -20.67 6.41
CA LEU A 224 5.80 -20.84 5.11
C LEU A 224 6.08 -19.66 4.17
N SER A 225 6.06 -18.42 4.68
CA SER A 225 6.38 -17.23 3.88
C SER A 225 7.86 -17.23 3.44
N ALA A 226 8.78 -17.72 4.27
CA ALA A 226 10.18 -17.88 3.91
C ALA A 226 10.36 -18.90 2.77
N ILE A 227 9.61 -20.02 2.79
CA ILE A 227 9.64 -21.02 1.71
C ILE A 227 9.09 -20.42 0.41
N VAL A 228 7.95 -19.72 0.46
CA VAL A 228 7.37 -19.05 -0.72
C VAL A 228 8.35 -18.02 -1.29
N SER A 229 8.99 -17.24 -0.43
CA SER A 229 10.05 -16.28 -0.80
C SER A 229 11.23 -16.98 -1.49
N ALA A 230 11.77 -18.05 -0.88
CA ALA A 230 12.90 -18.79 -1.46
C ALA A 230 12.57 -19.43 -2.82
N ALA A 231 11.34 -19.88 -3.03
CA ALA A 231 10.85 -20.37 -4.32
C ALA A 231 10.66 -19.24 -5.38
N GLY A 232 10.72 -17.97 -4.95
CA GLY A 232 10.44 -16.80 -5.77
C GLY A 232 8.95 -16.62 -6.10
N GLY A 233 8.07 -17.12 -5.23
CA GLY A 233 6.65 -16.79 -5.26
C GLY A 233 6.36 -15.43 -4.62
N GLY A 234 5.08 -15.10 -4.46
CA GLY A 234 4.62 -13.83 -3.92
C GLY A 234 3.38 -13.34 -4.67
N ARG A 235 2.68 -12.35 -4.10
CA ARG A 235 1.48 -11.71 -4.66
C ARG A 235 1.76 -10.29 -5.18
N TYR A 236 2.97 -10.05 -5.68
CA TYR A 236 3.48 -8.72 -6.04
C TYR A 236 4.49 -8.73 -7.19
#